data_AF-A0A0U2XHM0-F1
#
_entry.id   AF-A0A0U2XHM0-F1
#
_cell.length_a   1.000
_cell.length_b   1.000
_cell.length_c   1.000
_cell.angle_alpha   90.00
_cell.angle_beta   90.00
_cell.angle_gamma   90.00
#
_symmetry.space_group_name_H-M   'P 1'
#
loop_
_entity.id
_entity.type
_entity.pdbx_description
1 polymer ?
#
loop_
_entity_poly.entity_id
_entity_poly.type
_entity_poly.pdbx_seq_one_letter_code
_entity_poly.pdbx_strand_id
1 'polypeptide(L)' 'MFAEAISRAEKVSGVADVVDPDFKVEFGEKEFYLWVSADYGSVMDEADTHTLYTMEEKHAEQLYSFLSAENFIIH' A
#
# COMPACT_ATOMS: atom_id res chain seq x y z
N MET A 1 7.33 8.04 9.54
CA MET A 1 7.51 7.77 8.09
C MET A 1 6.36 6.93 7.56
N PHE A 2 6.25 5.63 7.85
CA PHE A 2 5.18 4.78 7.32
C PHE A 2 3.79 5.09 7.89
N ALA A 3 3.68 5.26 9.22
CA ALA A 3 2.41 5.61 9.87
C ALA A 3 1.80 6.92 9.36
N GLU A 4 2.63 7.90 9.00
CA GLU A 4 2.16 9.20 8.54
C GLU A 4 1.64 9.12 7.09
N ALA A 5 2.32 8.37 6.22
CA ALA A 5 1.86 8.13 4.85
C ALA A 5 0.52 7.38 4.83
N ILE A 6 0.34 6.39 5.70
CA ILE A 6 -0.95 5.67 5.86
C ILE A 6 -2.04 6.63 6.32
N SER A 7 -1.72 7.52 7.27
CA SER A 7 -2.72 8.46 7.83
C SER A 7 -3.22 9.52 6.84
N ARG A 8 -2.47 9.78 5.77
CA ARG A 8 -2.76 10.83 4.78
C ARG A 8 -3.35 10.29 3.47
N ALA A 9 -3.49 8.98 3.34
CA ALA A 9 -3.91 8.36 2.11
C ALA A 9 -5.39 8.67 1.78
N GLU A 10 -5.69 8.91 0.50
CA GLU A 10 -7.03 9.35 0.06
C GLU A 10 -7.90 8.15 -0.35
N LYS A 11 -9.19 8.20 0.01
CA LYS A 11 -10.16 7.14 -0.29
C LYS A 11 -10.57 7.15 -1.77
N VAL A 12 -10.44 6.00 -2.43
CA VAL A 12 -10.99 5.77 -3.77
C VAL A 12 -12.47 5.37 -3.68
N SER A 13 -13.36 6.03 -4.43
CA SER A 13 -14.80 5.71 -4.45
C SER A 13 -15.15 4.72 -5.57
N GLY A 14 -15.65 3.54 -5.22
CA GLY A 14 -16.13 2.50 -6.16
C GLY A 14 -15.92 1.09 -5.61
N VAL A 15 -16.68 0.09 -6.09
CA VAL A 15 -16.44 -1.32 -5.76
C VAL A 15 -15.07 -1.67 -6.34
N ALA A 16 -14.08 -1.84 -5.46
CA ALA A 16 -12.70 -2.03 -5.82
C ALA A 16 -12.54 -3.44 -6.41
N ASP A 17 -12.64 -3.56 -7.73
CA ASP A 17 -12.14 -4.70 -8.48
C ASP A 17 -10.61 -4.55 -8.55
N VAL A 18 -9.96 -4.77 -7.40
CA VAL A 18 -8.51 -4.66 -7.24
C VAL A 18 -7.89 -6.01 -7.53
N VAL A 19 -6.86 -5.99 -8.38
CA VAL A 19 -5.96 -7.12 -8.64
C VAL A 19 -5.35 -7.63 -7.32
N ASP A 20 -4.84 -8.87 -7.31
CA ASP A 20 -4.18 -9.44 -6.13
C ASP A 20 -3.10 -8.47 -5.58
N PRO A 21 -3.01 -8.30 -4.25
CA PRO A 21 -2.01 -7.43 -3.64
C PRO A 21 -0.60 -7.99 -3.78
N ASP A 22 0.38 -7.10 -3.91
CA ASP A 22 1.79 -7.46 -3.94
C ASP A 22 2.24 -8.04 -2.59
N PHE A 23 1.70 -7.50 -1.49
CA PHE A 23 2.02 -7.93 -0.13
C PHE A 23 0.79 -7.93 0.79
N LYS A 24 0.81 -8.85 1.76
CA LYS A 24 0.02 -8.76 2.99
C LYS A 24 0.96 -8.44 4.14
N VAL A 25 0.72 -7.35 4.85
CA VAL A 25 1.59 -6.85 5.92
C VAL A 25 0.83 -6.70 7.23
N GLU A 26 1.50 -6.98 8.34
CA GLU A 26 0.98 -6.78 9.68
C GLU A 26 1.56 -5.50 10.28
N PHE A 27 0.70 -4.63 10.82
CA PHE A 27 1.12 -3.42 11.53
C PHE A 27 0.33 -3.27 12.83
N GLY A 28 0.98 -3.61 13.95
CA GLY A 28 0.30 -3.72 15.24
C GLY A 28 -0.65 -4.91 15.23
N GLU A 29 -1.93 -4.69 15.56
CA GLU A 29 -2.97 -5.71 15.56
C GLU A 29 -3.79 -5.74 14.25
N LYS A 30 -3.32 -5.04 13.22
CA LYS A 30 -4.03 -4.88 11.94
C LYS A 30 -3.25 -5.51 10.80
N GLU A 31 -4.00 -6.08 9.86
CA GLU A 31 -3.47 -6.60 8.61
C GLU A 31 -3.89 -5.70 7.45
N PHE A 32 -2.98 -5.51 6.50
CA PHE A 32 -3.19 -4.67 5.34
C PHE A 32 -2.75 -5.39 4.06
N TYR A 33 -3.52 -5.16 3.00
CA TYR A 33 -3.12 -5.46 1.64
C TYR A 33 -2.42 -4.25 1.03
N LEU A 34 -1.27 -4.49 0.40
CA LEU A 34 -0.41 -3.44 -0.16
C LEU A 34 -0.16 -3.72 -1.65
N TRP A 35 -0.38 -2.69 -2.47
CA TRP A 35 0.06 -2.61 -3.85
C TRP A 35 1.14 -1.54 -3.95
N VAL A 36 2.26 -1.83 -4.59
CA VAL A 36 3.38 -0.92 -4.68
C VAL A 36 4.17 -1.07 -5.98
N SER A 37 4.48 0.06 -6.57
CA SER A 37 5.32 0.22 -7.76
C SER A 37 6.17 1.48 -7.60
N ALA A 38 7.01 1.79 -8.59
CA ALA A 38 7.94 2.91 -8.50
C ALA A 38 7.23 4.28 -8.35
N ASP A 39 6.03 4.44 -8.92
CA ASP A 39 5.27 5.70 -8.98
C ASP A 39 3.90 5.63 -8.29
N TYR A 40 3.43 4.43 -7.93
CA TYR A 40 2.13 4.22 -7.31
C TYR A 40 2.20 3.30 -6.10
N GLY A 41 1.41 3.63 -5.06
CA GLY A 41 1.21 2.80 -3.89
C GLY A 41 -0.21 2.89 -3.38
N SER A 42 -0.78 1.78 -2.93
CA SER A 42 -2.08 1.76 -2.28
C SER A 42 -2.16 0.71 -1.19
N VAL A 43 -3.00 0.98 -0.20
CA VAL A 43 -3.21 0.13 0.95
C VAL A 43 -4.70 -0.06 1.20
N MET A 44 -5.07 -1.26 1.63
CA MET A 44 -6.43 -1.61 2.02
C MET A 44 -6.36 -2.34 3.37
N ASP A 45 -7.19 -1.94 4.33
CA ASP A 45 -7.35 -2.66 5.59
C ASP A 45 -8.06 -3.98 5.28
N GLU A 46 -7.53 -5.11 5.75
CA GLU A 46 -8.16 -6.41 5.52
C GLU A 46 -9.59 -6.46 6.12
N ALA A 47 -9.81 -5.72 7.21
CA ALA A 47 -11.11 -5.63 7.86
C ALA A 47 -12.10 -4.67 7.15
N ASP A 48 -11.64 -3.82 6.23
CA ASP A 48 -12.48 -2.96 5.38
C ASP A 48 -12.02 -2.98 3.91
N THR A 49 -12.42 -4.05 3.22
CA THR A 49 -12.10 -4.26 1.80
C THR A 49 -12.87 -3.35 0.84
N HIS A 50 -13.76 -2.48 1.33
CA HIS A 50 -14.51 -1.54 0.51
C HIS A 50 -13.83 -0.17 0.39
N THR A 51 -12.67 -0.01 1.04
CA THR A 51 -11.93 1.25 1.04
C THR A 51 -10.48 1.02 0.63
N LEU A 52 -10.14 1.48 -0.57
CA LEU A 52 -8.76 1.57 -1.03
C LEU A 52 -8.20 2.98 -0.75
N TYR A 53 -7.00 3.02 -0.20
CA TYR A 53 -6.30 4.25 0.14
C TYR A 53 -5.05 4.40 -0.73
N THR A 54 -4.90 5.52 -1.43
CA THR A 54 -3.72 5.79 -2.27
C THR A 54 -2.65 6.59 -1.54
N MET A 55 -1.39 6.25 -1.77
CA MET A 55 -0.25 6.96 -1.20
C MET A 55 0.19 8.10 -2.14
N GLU A 56 0.71 9.19 -1.57
CA GLU A 56 1.41 10.20 -2.37
C GLU A 56 2.63 9.57 -3.08
N GLU A 57 2.89 9.96 -4.33
CA GLU A 57 3.96 9.40 -5.18
C GLU A 57 5.32 9.30 -4.47
N LYS A 58 5.74 10.37 -3.79
CA LYS A 58 7.00 10.40 -3.03
C LYS A 58 7.10 9.31 -1.95
N HIS A 59 5.97 8.88 -1.38
CA HIS A 59 5.91 7.85 -0.35
C HIS A 59 5.86 6.46 -0.96
N ALA A 60 5.18 6.31 -2.10
CA ALA A 60 5.22 5.09 -2.90
C ALA A 60 6.64 4.79 -3.38
N GLU A 61 7.34 5.78 -3.94
CA GLU A 61 8.73 5.66 -4.41
C GLU A 61 9.68 5.24 -3.29
N GLN A 62 9.54 5.85 -2.10
CA GLN A 62 10.34 5.51 -0.93
C GLN A 62 10.14 4.06 -0.48
N LEU A 63 8.89 3.60 -0.43
CA LEU A 63 8.56 2.23 -0.05
C LEU A 63 9.03 1.21 -1.10
N TYR A 64 8.80 1.50 -2.38
CA TYR A 64 9.25 0.67 -3.48
C TYR A 64 10.78 0.51 -3.50
N SER A 65 11.51 1.62 -3.30
CA SER A 65 12.97 1.61 -3.25
C SER A 65 13.50 0.76 -2.10
N PHE A 66 12.89 0.86 -0.92
CA PHE A 66 13.23 0.03 0.22
C PHE A 66 12.98 -1.46 -0.06
N LEU A 67 11.79 -1.83 -0.54
CA LEU A 67 11.44 -3.23 -0.81
C LEU A 67 12.28 -3.84 -1.95
N SER A 68 12.66 -3.03 -2.95
CA SER A 68 13.56 -3.43 -4.02
C SER A 68 14.98 -3.69 -3.52
N ALA A 69 15.49 -2.82 -2.63
CA ALA A 69 16.82 -2.97 -2.05
C ALA A 69 16.94 -4.21 -1.16
N GLU A 70 15.86 -4.59 -0.48
CA GLU A 70 15.76 -5.80 0.35
C GLU A 70 15.38 -7.06 -0.45
N ASN A 71 15.33 -6.97 -1.79
CA ASN A 71 14.99 -8.06 -2.71
C ASN A 71 13.59 -8.67 -2.53
N PHE A 72 12.63 -7.92 -1.97
CA PHE A 72 11.24 -8.35 -1.88
C PHE A 72 10.47 -8.16 -3.20
N ILE A 73 10.95 -7.29 -4.09
CA ILE A 73 10.36 -7.05 -5.42
C ILE A 73 11.34 -7.52 -6.49
N ILE A 74 10.91 -8.48 -7.31
CA ILE A 74 11.69 -8.97 -8.46
C ILE A 74 11.36 -8.08 -9.66
N HIS A 75 12.40 -7.48 -10.27
CA HIS A 75 12.28 -6.64 -11.47
C HIS A 75 12.03 -7.47 -12.73
#